data_AF-A0A957VQW5-F1
#
_entry.id   AF-A0A957VQW5-F1
#
_cell.length_a   1.000
_cell.length_b   1.000
_cell.length_c   1.000
_cell.angle_alpha   90.00
_cell.angle_beta   90.00
_cell.angle_gamma   90.00
#
_symmetry.space_group_name_H-M   'P 1'
#
loop_
_entity.id
_entity.type
_entity.pdbx_description
1 polymer ?
#
loop_
_entity_poly.entity_id
_entity_poly.type
_entity_poly.pdbx_seq_one_letter_code
_entity_poly.pdbx_strand_id
1 'polypeptide(L)'
;HLAANPSPSGFPRQQTFANNVLSTYNVMQAAGDSGKVTRFVYASSEMATGWLTTDELPPRIPFNEEDRVDTPNAYALSKYLGEKIADSMVVRYPHMAVCSMRINNVIPPDRYDILQYRRDNFPEGGGNFWSYIDARDVAGACRAALEGESSGHEVFLIAAADTCIDVPIREAVEQLYGPGANFAPDHGPYQSAFDCSKIRRFFGWTPQYSWRDQ
;
A
#
# COMPACT_ATOMS: atom_id res chain seq x y z
N HIS A 1 -4.00 -13.52 2.95
CA HIS A 1 -5.42 -13.26 2.62
C HIS A 1 -5.52 -12.08 1.65
N LEU A 2 -5.88 -12.38 0.40
CA LEU A 2 -6.01 -11.39 -0.69
C LEU A 2 -7.46 -11.10 -1.11
N ALA A 3 -8.43 -11.91 -0.64
CA ALA A 3 -9.82 -11.78 -1.06
C ALA A 3 -10.45 -10.52 -0.46
N ALA A 4 -11.00 -9.65 -1.32
CA ALA A 4 -11.69 -8.43 -0.95
C ALA A 4 -12.45 -7.89 -2.18
N ASN A 5 -13.32 -6.91 -1.97
CA ASN A 5 -13.64 -5.93 -3.00
C ASN A 5 -12.41 -5.01 -3.12
N PRO A 6 -11.64 -5.08 -4.22
CA PRO A 6 -10.26 -4.61 -4.26
C PRO A 6 -10.09 -3.14 -4.66
N SER A 7 -11.19 -2.43 -4.92
CA SER A 7 -11.19 -1.07 -5.46
C SER A 7 -12.10 -0.14 -4.66
N PRO A 8 -11.77 1.16 -4.57
CA PRO A 8 -12.70 2.18 -4.08
C PRO A 8 -13.91 2.41 -4.99
N SER A 9 -13.90 1.84 -6.20
CA SER A 9 -14.99 1.88 -7.18
C SER A 9 -15.50 0.48 -7.55
N GLY A 10 -16.62 0.41 -8.27
CA GLY A 10 -17.20 -0.84 -8.80
C GLY A 10 -18.32 -1.46 -7.96
N PHE A 11 -18.32 -1.25 -6.64
CA PHE A 11 -19.39 -1.71 -5.74
C PHE A 11 -19.91 -0.58 -4.84
N PRO A 12 -21.17 -0.66 -4.36
CA PRO A 12 -21.69 0.25 -3.34
C PRO A 12 -20.81 0.29 -2.09
N ARG A 13 -20.64 1.49 -1.52
CA ARG A 13 -19.74 1.74 -0.37
C ARG A 13 -20.02 0.80 0.81
N GLN A 14 -21.29 0.58 1.14
CA GLN A 14 -21.73 -0.28 2.24
C GLN A 14 -21.36 -1.74 2.00
N GLN A 15 -21.48 -2.21 0.75
CA GLN A 15 -21.12 -3.58 0.36
C GLN A 15 -19.61 -3.78 0.44
N THR A 16 -18.81 -2.86 -0.11
CA THR A 16 -17.34 -2.91 0.00
C THR A 16 -16.87 -2.92 1.45
N PHE A 17 -17.43 -2.03 2.27
CA PHE A 17 -17.09 -1.96 3.68
C PHE A 17 -17.43 -3.25 4.43
N ALA A 18 -18.68 -3.71 4.34
CA ALA A 18 -19.14 -4.90 5.05
C ALA A 18 -18.37 -6.16 4.61
N ASN A 19 -18.18 -6.34 3.30
CA ASN A 19 -17.45 -7.49 2.77
C ASN A 19 -16.01 -7.52 3.27
N ASN A 20 -15.28 -6.41 3.13
CA ASN A 20 -13.86 -6.36 3.43
C ASN A 20 -13.57 -6.52 4.91
N VAL A 21 -14.35 -5.87 5.78
CA VAL A 21 -14.16 -5.95 7.24
C VAL A 21 -14.50 -7.35 7.76
N LEU A 22 -15.67 -7.90 7.39
CA LEU A 22 -16.11 -9.20 7.90
C LEU A 22 -15.24 -10.35 7.39
N SER A 23 -14.89 -10.35 6.11
CA SER A 23 -14.01 -11.39 5.56
C SER A 23 -12.64 -11.40 6.22
N THR A 24 -12.04 -10.21 6.42
CA THR A 24 -10.76 -10.06 7.11
C THR A 24 -10.81 -10.62 8.52
N TYR A 25 -11.82 -10.23 9.32
CA TYR A 25 -12.00 -10.71 10.68
C TYR A 25 -12.14 -12.24 10.73
N ASN A 26 -13.08 -12.80 9.95
CA ASN A 26 -13.39 -14.23 9.98
C ASN A 26 -12.17 -15.10 9.62
N VAL A 27 -11.41 -14.70 8.60
CA VAL A 27 -10.25 -15.48 8.15
C VAL A 27 -9.08 -15.37 9.13
N MET A 28 -8.82 -14.17 9.69
CA MET A 28 -7.77 -14.01 10.71
C MET A 28 -8.11 -14.77 11.99
N GLN A 29 -9.36 -14.72 12.44
CA GLN A 29 -9.81 -15.46 13.62
C GLN A 29 -9.65 -16.97 13.40
N ALA A 30 -10.14 -17.49 12.27
CA ALA A 30 -10.02 -18.91 11.95
C ALA A 30 -8.56 -19.38 11.86
N ALA A 31 -7.66 -18.53 11.35
CA ALA A 31 -6.23 -18.81 11.34
C ALA A 31 -5.66 -18.92 12.76
N GLY A 32 -5.96 -17.96 13.63
CA GLY A 32 -5.53 -17.97 15.04
C GLY A 32 -6.12 -19.14 15.84
N ASP A 33 -7.41 -19.44 15.67
CA ASP A 33 -8.10 -20.55 16.33
C ASP A 33 -7.53 -21.92 15.93
N SER A 34 -6.97 -22.03 14.73
CA SER A 34 -6.34 -23.28 14.27
C SER A 34 -5.12 -23.67 15.11
N GLY A 35 -4.45 -22.71 15.75
CA GLY A 35 -3.18 -22.90 16.46
C GLY A 35 -1.99 -23.32 15.58
N LYS A 36 -2.20 -23.47 14.26
CA LYS A 36 -1.20 -23.98 13.30
C LYS A 36 -0.64 -22.90 12.40
N VAL A 37 -1.41 -21.85 12.14
CA VAL A 37 -0.95 -20.71 11.34
C VAL A 37 -0.09 -19.82 12.23
N THR A 38 1.22 -19.86 12.02
CA THR A 38 2.18 -19.02 12.76
C THR A 38 2.42 -17.67 12.08
N ARG A 39 1.98 -17.51 10.84
CA ARG A 39 2.23 -16.32 10.04
C ARG A 39 1.09 -16.05 9.06
N PHE A 40 0.62 -14.81 9.05
CA PHE A 40 -0.52 -14.38 8.24
C PHE A 40 -0.17 -13.10 7.48
N VAL A 41 -0.17 -13.16 6.15
CA VAL A 41 0.01 -11.96 5.31
C VAL A 41 -1.36 -11.45 4.89
N TYR A 42 -1.65 -10.18 5.17
CA TYR A 42 -2.89 -9.50 4.83
C TYR A 42 -2.65 -8.46 3.73
N ALA A 43 -3.44 -8.50 2.65
CA ALA A 43 -3.42 -7.42 1.67
C ALA A 43 -4.25 -6.22 2.16
N SER A 44 -3.57 -5.31 2.84
CA SER A 44 -4.04 -3.94 3.05
C SER A 44 -3.89 -3.14 1.73
N SER A 45 -3.91 -1.83 1.80
CA SER A 45 -3.76 -0.91 0.67
C SER A 45 -3.07 0.35 1.14
N GLU A 46 -2.29 0.96 0.26
CA GLU A 46 -1.77 2.31 0.45
C GLU A 46 -2.88 3.32 0.79
N MET A 47 -4.11 3.13 0.30
CA MET A 47 -5.25 3.99 0.64
C MET A 47 -5.58 3.98 2.15
N ALA A 48 -5.16 2.95 2.90
CA ALA A 48 -5.35 2.89 4.35
C ALA A 48 -4.61 4.01 5.11
N THR A 49 -3.65 4.69 4.46
CA THR A 49 -3.03 5.91 5.02
C THR A 49 -4.01 7.09 5.09
N GLY A 50 -5.06 7.09 4.26
CA GLY A 50 -5.99 8.19 4.11
C GLY A 50 -5.50 9.35 3.24
N TRP A 51 -4.18 9.49 3.04
CA TRP A 51 -3.59 10.58 2.25
C TRP A 51 -4.04 10.61 0.79
N LEU A 52 -4.43 9.47 0.23
CA LEU A 52 -4.90 9.37 -1.16
C LEU A 52 -6.40 9.70 -1.31
N THR A 53 -7.03 10.19 -0.24
CA THR A 53 -8.47 10.49 -0.19
C THR A 53 -8.75 11.91 0.28
N THR A 54 -7.71 12.74 0.31
CA THR A 54 -7.73 14.15 0.67
C THR A 54 -6.95 14.94 -0.38
N ASP A 55 -7.18 16.25 -0.42
CA ASP A 55 -6.42 17.19 -1.26
C ASP A 55 -5.19 17.75 -0.49
N GLU A 56 -4.95 17.29 0.73
CA GLU A 56 -3.81 17.67 1.56
C GLU A 56 -2.55 16.85 1.23
N LEU A 57 -1.39 17.50 1.37
CA LEU A 57 -0.09 16.85 1.27
C LEU A 57 0.29 16.15 2.58
N PRO A 58 0.95 14.98 2.52
CA PRO A 58 1.53 14.36 3.70
C PRO A 58 2.62 15.26 4.31
N PRO A 59 2.90 15.14 5.63
CA PRO A 59 3.82 16.02 6.33
C PRO A 59 5.26 15.93 5.82
N ARG A 60 5.60 14.85 5.12
CA ARG A 60 6.88 14.66 4.43
C ARG A 60 6.74 13.74 3.22
N ILE A 61 7.64 13.85 2.26
CA ILE A 61 7.79 12.91 1.13
C ILE A 61 9.25 12.42 1.08
N PRO A 62 9.51 11.10 1.11
CA PRO A 62 8.52 10.03 1.13
C PRO A 62 7.92 9.86 2.54
N PHE A 63 6.64 9.50 2.59
CA PHE A 63 5.94 9.20 3.84
C PHE A 63 5.98 7.69 4.14
N ASN A 64 5.92 7.33 5.42
CA ASN A 64 6.05 5.96 5.89
C ASN A 64 4.72 5.40 6.42
N GLU A 65 4.76 4.21 7.02
CA GLU A 65 3.56 3.53 7.54
C GLU A 65 2.86 4.27 8.69
N GLU A 66 3.57 5.15 9.41
CA GLU A 66 3.06 5.90 10.56
C GLU A 66 2.25 7.14 10.13
N ASP A 67 2.50 7.63 8.91
CA ASP A 67 1.82 8.78 8.35
C ASP A 67 0.38 8.38 7.93
N ARG A 68 -0.60 8.73 8.78
CA ARG A 68 -2.02 8.43 8.55
C ARG A 68 -2.94 9.59 8.93
N VAL A 69 -3.94 9.83 8.09
CA VAL A 69 -5.10 10.69 8.36
C VAL A 69 -6.42 9.93 8.25
N ASP A 70 -7.48 10.48 8.83
CA ASP A 70 -8.81 9.92 8.69
C ASP A 70 -9.32 10.05 7.26
N THR A 71 -10.07 9.03 6.82
CA THR A 71 -10.56 8.94 5.44
C THR A 71 -12.08 8.79 5.42
N PRO A 72 -12.79 9.54 4.56
CA PRO A 72 -14.22 9.32 4.31
C PRO A 72 -14.47 8.17 3.32
N ASN A 73 -13.42 7.58 2.75
CA ASN A 73 -13.55 6.54 1.73
C ASN A 73 -13.77 5.16 2.39
N ALA A 74 -14.88 4.50 2.04
CA ALA A 74 -15.28 3.23 2.63
C ALA A 74 -14.28 2.09 2.36
N TYR A 75 -13.63 2.05 1.18
CA TYR A 75 -12.61 1.05 0.87
C TYR A 75 -11.35 1.29 1.71
N ALA A 76 -10.83 2.52 1.70
CA ALA A 76 -9.67 2.91 2.49
C ALA A 76 -9.87 2.61 3.99
N LEU A 77 -11.01 3.01 4.53
CA LEU A 77 -11.38 2.73 5.92
C LEU A 77 -11.47 1.23 6.20
N SER A 78 -12.04 0.43 5.28
CA SER A 78 -12.14 -1.02 5.47
C SER A 78 -10.76 -1.70 5.56
N LYS A 79 -9.78 -1.23 4.78
CA LYS A 79 -8.41 -1.74 4.80
C LYS A 79 -7.69 -1.37 6.08
N TYR A 80 -7.84 -0.12 6.54
CA TYR A 80 -7.32 0.31 7.84
C TYR A 80 -7.95 -0.46 9.02
N LEU A 81 -9.26 -0.71 8.98
CA LEU A 81 -9.91 -1.53 10.00
C LEU A 81 -9.43 -2.99 9.98
N GLY A 82 -9.03 -3.52 8.82
CA GLY A 82 -8.33 -4.79 8.73
C GLY A 82 -7.00 -4.81 9.49
N GLU A 83 -6.24 -3.71 9.45
CA GLU A 83 -5.01 -3.55 10.25
C GLU A 83 -5.33 -3.49 11.76
N LYS A 84 -6.45 -2.87 12.16
CA LYS A 84 -6.89 -2.84 13.58
C LYS A 84 -7.43 -4.17 14.09
N ILE A 85 -8.04 -4.95 13.20
CA ILE A 85 -8.36 -6.35 13.49
C ILE A 85 -7.05 -7.11 13.73
N ALA A 86 -6.04 -6.94 12.88
CA ALA A 86 -4.74 -7.59 13.05
C ALA A 86 -4.08 -7.22 14.40
N ASP A 87 -4.07 -5.94 14.80
CA ASP A 87 -3.60 -5.49 16.12
C ASP A 87 -4.26 -6.29 17.26
N SER A 88 -5.57 -6.53 17.16
CA SER A 88 -6.34 -7.26 18.17
C SER A 88 -6.09 -8.77 18.13
N MET A 89 -5.93 -9.33 16.92
CA MET A 89 -5.73 -10.76 16.72
C MET A 89 -4.39 -11.23 17.29
N VAL A 90 -3.32 -10.44 17.15
CA VAL A 90 -2.00 -10.83 17.68
C VAL A 90 -1.94 -10.78 19.20
N VAL A 91 -2.79 -9.99 19.86
CA VAL A 91 -2.97 -10.03 21.33
C VAL A 91 -3.65 -11.33 21.74
N ARG A 92 -4.68 -11.75 21.01
CA ARG A 92 -5.42 -12.98 21.28
C ARG A 92 -4.62 -14.24 20.95
N TYR A 93 -3.85 -14.20 19.85
CA TYR A 93 -3.12 -15.32 19.29
C TYR A 93 -1.63 -14.96 19.14
N PRO A 94 -0.88 -14.86 20.26
CA PRO A 94 0.52 -14.40 20.24
C PRO A 94 1.48 -15.33 19.47
N HIS A 95 1.03 -16.55 19.11
CA HIS A 95 1.79 -17.49 18.28
C HIS A 95 1.71 -17.16 16.78
N MET A 96 0.83 -16.25 16.36
CA MET A 96 0.61 -15.88 14.97
C MET A 96 1.10 -14.44 14.72
N ALA A 97 2.14 -14.30 13.90
CA ALA A 97 2.57 -12.99 13.41
C ALA A 97 1.70 -12.56 12.23
N VAL A 98 1.33 -11.27 12.17
CA VAL A 98 0.55 -10.71 11.05
C VAL A 98 1.36 -9.63 10.34
N CYS A 99 1.44 -9.73 9.01
CA CYS A 99 2.07 -8.73 8.16
C CYS A 99 1.01 -8.10 7.24
N SER A 100 0.66 -6.84 7.49
CA SER A 100 -0.29 -6.08 6.67
C SER A 100 0.45 -5.31 5.59
N MET A 101 0.16 -5.65 4.34
CA MET A 101 0.81 -5.11 3.16
C MET A 101 -0.03 -3.98 2.59
N ARG A 102 0.38 -2.72 2.77
CA ARG A 102 -0.22 -1.57 2.11
C ARG A 102 0.27 -1.53 0.66
N ILE A 103 -0.36 -2.39 -0.14
CA ILE A 103 -0.04 -2.61 -1.55
C ILE A 103 -0.50 -1.40 -2.35
N ASN A 104 0.40 -0.78 -3.09
CA ASN A 104 0.09 0.30 -4.03
C ASN A 104 -0.62 -0.25 -5.28
N ASN A 105 -1.26 0.62 -6.04
CA ASN A 105 -1.86 0.38 -7.36
C ASN A 105 -1.07 -0.64 -8.23
N VAL A 106 -1.56 -1.89 -8.24
CA VAL A 106 -0.91 -3.05 -8.87
C VAL A 106 -1.06 -3.03 -10.39
N ILE A 107 0.06 -3.15 -11.08
CA ILE A 107 0.14 -3.20 -12.54
C ILE A 107 0.74 -4.53 -12.98
N PRO A 108 -0.03 -5.38 -13.69
CA PRO A 108 0.50 -6.56 -14.36
C PRO A 108 1.52 -6.20 -15.47
N PRO A 109 2.54 -7.03 -15.74
CA PRO A 109 3.55 -6.74 -16.75
C PRO A 109 2.98 -6.54 -18.17
N ASP A 110 1.92 -7.27 -18.51
CA ASP A 110 1.19 -7.15 -19.78
C ASP A 110 0.29 -5.91 -19.85
N ARG A 111 0.22 -5.12 -18.77
CA ARG A 111 -0.63 -3.95 -18.62
C ARG A 111 0.11 -2.62 -18.39
N TYR A 112 1.38 -2.56 -18.79
CA TYR A 112 2.17 -1.33 -18.71
C TYR A 112 1.65 -0.23 -19.65
N ASP A 113 0.75 -0.55 -20.58
CA ASP A 113 -0.06 0.41 -21.35
C ASP A 113 -0.81 1.40 -20.43
N ILE A 114 -1.24 0.96 -19.24
CA ILE A 114 -1.88 1.83 -18.24
C ILE A 114 -0.92 2.92 -17.74
N LEU A 115 0.35 2.57 -17.54
CA LEU A 115 1.36 3.52 -17.09
C LEU A 115 1.71 4.51 -18.20
N GLN A 116 1.81 4.03 -19.44
CA GLN A 116 1.99 4.90 -20.60
C GLN A 116 0.82 5.88 -20.75
N TYR A 117 -0.42 5.41 -20.66
CA TYR A 117 -1.60 6.26 -20.69
C TYR A 117 -1.54 7.36 -19.62
N ARG A 118 -1.12 7.05 -18.39
CA ARG A 118 -1.00 8.05 -17.31
C ARG A 118 0.08 9.10 -17.59
N ARG A 119 1.18 8.71 -18.25
CA ARG A 119 2.21 9.66 -18.71
C ARG A 119 1.64 10.61 -19.75
N ASP A 120 1.00 10.05 -20.77
CA ASP A 120 0.48 10.80 -21.90
C ASP A 120 -0.66 11.76 -21.49
N ASN A 121 -1.34 11.49 -20.38
CA ASN A 121 -2.43 12.30 -19.84
C ASN A 121 -2.06 13.03 -18.53
N PHE A 122 -0.76 13.22 -18.27
CA PHE A 122 -0.32 14.00 -17.11
C PHE A 122 -0.99 15.40 -17.09
N PRO A 123 -1.51 15.90 -15.94
CA PRO A 123 -1.32 15.41 -14.57
C PRO A 123 -2.41 14.46 -14.03
N GLU A 124 -3.24 13.84 -14.89
CA GLU A 124 -4.28 12.92 -14.44
C GLU A 124 -3.74 11.78 -13.56
N GLY A 125 -4.54 11.34 -12.59
CA GLY A 125 -4.18 10.24 -11.68
C GLY A 125 -3.19 10.62 -10.58
N GLY A 126 -2.89 11.91 -10.38
CA GLY A 126 -1.94 12.36 -9.34
C GLY A 126 -2.35 12.12 -7.89
N GLY A 127 -3.59 11.71 -7.62
CA GLY A 127 -4.10 11.45 -6.26
C GLY A 127 -3.39 10.33 -5.49
N ASN A 128 -2.59 9.50 -6.17
CA ASN A 128 -1.71 8.51 -5.53
C ASN A 128 -0.21 8.84 -5.70
N PHE A 129 0.12 10.11 -5.97
CA PHE A 129 1.46 10.61 -6.25
C PHE A 129 2.15 9.86 -7.41
N TRP A 130 1.37 9.54 -8.45
CA TRP A 130 1.80 8.79 -9.64
C TRP A 130 2.56 7.50 -9.32
N SER A 131 2.21 6.86 -8.21
CA SER A 131 2.85 5.63 -7.77
C SER A 131 2.17 4.40 -8.36
N TYR A 132 2.90 3.30 -8.40
CA TYR A 132 2.43 1.99 -8.86
C TYR A 132 3.24 0.88 -8.18
N ILE A 133 2.93 -0.37 -8.47
CA ILE A 133 3.77 -1.53 -8.16
C ILE A 133 3.57 -2.62 -9.22
N ASP A 134 4.64 -3.29 -9.63
CA ASP A 134 4.53 -4.47 -10.50
C ASP A 134 3.91 -5.67 -9.75
N ALA A 135 3.00 -6.40 -10.39
CA ALA A 135 2.36 -7.57 -9.78
C ALA A 135 3.35 -8.65 -9.28
N ARG A 136 4.48 -8.83 -9.97
CA ARG A 136 5.55 -9.77 -9.57
C ARG A 136 6.26 -9.30 -8.31
N ASP A 137 6.42 -7.99 -8.13
CA ASP A 137 6.98 -7.41 -6.92
C ASP A 137 6.05 -7.58 -5.72
N VAL A 138 4.72 -7.46 -5.90
CA VAL A 138 3.75 -7.79 -4.86
C VAL A 138 3.87 -9.25 -4.42
N ALA A 139 3.97 -10.18 -5.39
CA ALA A 139 4.19 -11.59 -5.09
C ALA A 139 5.52 -11.82 -4.33
N GLY A 140 6.59 -11.13 -4.74
CA GLY A 140 7.87 -11.12 -4.05
C GLY A 140 7.78 -10.61 -2.61
N ALA A 141 7.05 -9.53 -2.37
CA ALA A 141 6.85 -8.96 -1.03
C ALA A 141 6.08 -9.92 -0.13
N CYS A 142 5.00 -10.52 -0.64
CA CYS A 142 4.23 -11.53 0.10
C CYS A 142 5.09 -12.75 0.43
N ARG A 143 5.92 -13.23 -0.50
CA ARG A 143 6.84 -14.35 -0.24
C ARG A 143 7.87 -13.98 0.82
N ALA A 144 8.51 -12.82 0.71
CA ALA A 144 9.49 -12.34 1.69
C ALA A 144 8.88 -12.21 3.09
N ALA A 145 7.64 -11.70 3.19
CA ALA A 145 6.93 -11.62 4.46
C ALA A 145 6.58 -12.99 5.04
N LEU A 146 6.26 -13.99 4.19
CA LEU A 146 5.97 -15.38 4.60
C LEU A 146 7.22 -16.16 5.03
N GLU A 147 8.36 -15.94 4.38
CA GLU A 147 9.62 -16.64 4.65
C GLU A 147 10.47 -15.94 5.72
N GLY A 148 10.25 -14.64 5.94
CA GLY A 148 10.98 -13.84 6.93
C GLY A 148 10.50 -14.03 8.37
N GLU A 149 11.14 -13.30 9.29
CA GLU A 149 10.82 -13.35 10.73
C GLU A 149 10.24 -12.01 11.23
N SER A 150 9.18 -12.10 12.04
CA SER A 150 8.50 -10.98 12.67
C SER A 150 7.60 -11.53 13.78
N SER A 151 7.22 -10.67 14.72
CA SER A 151 6.34 -10.98 15.83
C SER A 151 5.25 -9.93 15.96
N GLY A 152 4.10 -10.29 16.53
CA GLY A 152 3.00 -9.34 16.65
C GLY A 152 2.45 -8.93 15.29
N HIS A 153 2.00 -7.68 15.17
CA HIS A 153 1.47 -7.12 13.94
C HIS A 153 2.39 -6.04 13.40
N GLU A 154 2.77 -6.18 12.13
CA GLU A 154 3.56 -5.19 11.41
C GLU A 154 2.85 -4.78 10.12
N VAL A 155 2.85 -3.47 9.86
CA VAL A 155 2.37 -2.88 8.60
C VAL A 155 3.57 -2.49 7.74
N PHE A 156 3.48 -2.66 6.42
CA PHE A 156 4.51 -2.23 5.47
C PHE A 156 3.92 -1.63 4.20
N LEU A 157 4.50 -0.53 3.72
CA LEU A 157 4.24 0.04 2.40
C LEU A 157 4.92 -0.80 1.31
N ILE A 158 4.17 -1.12 0.25
CA ILE A 158 4.65 -1.88 -0.91
C ILE A 158 4.37 -1.06 -2.18
N ALA A 159 5.41 -0.39 -2.71
CA ALA A 159 5.35 0.41 -3.93
C ALA A 159 6.62 0.21 -4.78
N ALA A 160 6.55 0.55 -6.07
CA ALA A 160 7.72 0.62 -6.93
C ALA A 160 8.71 1.66 -6.40
N ALA A 161 9.99 1.53 -6.79
CA ALA A 161 11.02 2.48 -6.39
C ALA A 161 10.83 3.88 -7.02
N ASP A 162 10.08 3.95 -8.12
CA ASP A 162 9.90 5.15 -8.93
C ASP A 162 8.43 5.49 -9.21
N THR A 163 8.21 6.70 -9.73
CA THR A 163 6.89 7.17 -10.22
C THR A 163 6.65 6.75 -11.66
N CYS A 164 5.39 6.74 -12.07
CA CYS A 164 4.99 6.45 -13.44
C CYS A 164 4.95 7.67 -14.38
N ILE A 165 5.64 8.77 -14.05
CA ILE A 165 5.68 10.02 -14.84
C ILE A 165 7.10 10.39 -15.29
N ASP A 166 7.24 11.11 -16.41
CA ASP A 166 8.53 11.61 -16.90
C ASP A 166 8.94 12.98 -16.33
N VAL A 167 8.02 13.61 -15.60
CA VAL A 167 8.27 14.87 -14.89
C VAL A 167 8.83 14.56 -13.50
N PRO A 168 9.84 15.31 -13.00
CA PRO A 168 10.27 15.19 -11.62
C PRO A 168 9.11 15.35 -10.64
N ILE A 169 8.98 14.46 -9.67
CA ILE A 169 7.81 14.41 -8.77
C ILE A 169 7.65 15.71 -7.95
N ARG A 170 8.73 16.42 -7.64
CA ARG A 170 8.67 17.74 -6.99
C ARG A 170 7.90 18.75 -7.84
N GLU A 171 8.23 18.82 -9.13
CA GLU A 171 7.55 19.70 -10.09
C GLU A 171 6.10 19.26 -10.28
N ALA A 172 5.86 17.97 -10.40
CA ALA A 172 4.51 17.42 -10.55
C ALA A 172 3.61 17.71 -9.33
N VAL A 173 4.14 17.53 -8.12
CA VAL A 173 3.43 17.84 -6.88
C VAL A 173 3.16 19.33 -6.76
N GLU A 174 4.15 20.19 -7.06
CA GLU A 174 3.94 21.64 -7.04
C GLU A 174 2.88 22.09 -8.05
N GLN A 175 2.85 21.49 -9.24
CA GLN A 175 1.84 21.79 -10.25
C GLN A 175 0.42 21.37 -9.82
N LEU A 176 0.28 20.23 -9.15
CA LEU A 176 -1.03 19.67 -8.78
C LEU A 176 -1.57 20.21 -7.45
N TYR A 177 -0.70 20.33 -6.43
CA TYR A 177 -1.07 20.68 -5.06
C TYR A 177 -0.65 22.10 -4.66
N GLY A 178 0.12 22.79 -5.51
CA GLY A 178 0.74 24.06 -5.18
C GLY A 178 2.07 23.90 -4.42
N PRO A 179 2.75 25.02 -4.14
CA PRO A 179 4.02 25.00 -3.43
C PRO A 179 3.84 24.57 -1.97
N GLY A 180 4.90 24.02 -1.36
CA GLY A 180 4.94 23.73 0.08
C GLY A 180 5.09 22.24 0.44
N ALA A 181 5.21 21.36 -0.55
CA ALA A 181 5.52 19.95 -0.29
C ALA A 181 6.89 19.79 0.39
N ASN A 182 6.90 19.11 1.53
CA ASN A 182 8.10 18.85 2.32
C ASN A 182 8.79 17.55 1.88
N PHE A 183 9.59 17.62 0.83
CA PHE A 183 10.38 16.48 0.40
C PHE A 183 11.71 16.38 1.16
N ALA A 184 12.12 15.17 1.51
CA ALA A 184 13.43 14.89 2.07
C ALA A 184 14.56 15.44 1.17
N PRO A 185 15.65 15.99 1.73
CA PRO A 185 16.69 16.67 0.93
C PRO A 185 17.33 15.80 -0.15
N ASP A 186 17.45 14.49 0.09
CA ASP A 186 18.04 13.48 -0.77
C ASP A 186 17.00 12.73 -1.63
N HIS A 187 15.73 13.13 -1.59
CA HIS A 187 14.68 12.50 -2.39
C HIS A 187 14.91 12.75 -3.89
N GLY A 188 15.05 11.66 -4.64
CA GLY A 188 15.38 11.71 -6.07
C GLY A 188 14.22 12.16 -6.95
N PRO A 189 14.50 12.73 -8.14
CA PRO A 189 13.48 13.36 -8.99
C PRO A 189 12.36 12.40 -9.44
N TYR A 190 12.65 11.11 -9.57
CA TYR A 190 11.68 10.10 -10.00
C TYR A 190 11.36 9.08 -8.90
N GLN A 191 11.89 9.28 -7.69
CA GLN A 191 11.70 8.35 -6.59
C GLN A 191 10.24 8.38 -6.12
N SER A 192 9.72 7.21 -5.76
CA SER A 192 8.38 7.05 -5.19
C SER A 192 8.13 7.96 -3.98
N ALA A 193 6.87 8.35 -3.78
CA ALA A 193 6.44 9.08 -2.59
C ALA A 193 6.25 8.18 -1.36
N PHE A 194 6.35 6.86 -1.53
CA PHE A 194 6.15 5.86 -0.48
C PHE A 194 7.49 5.30 0.01
N ASP A 195 7.75 5.40 1.30
CA ASP A 195 8.95 4.86 1.92
C ASP A 195 8.79 3.35 2.21
N CYS A 196 9.37 2.51 1.34
CA CYS A 196 9.38 1.05 1.51
C CYS A 196 10.58 0.55 2.35
N SER A 197 11.29 1.41 3.06
CA SER A 197 12.49 1.03 3.81
C SER A 197 12.22 0.03 4.94
N LYS A 198 11.01 0.04 5.52
CA LYS A 198 10.65 -0.86 6.62
C LYS A 198 10.66 -2.33 6.21
N ILE A 199 10.04 -2.67 5.08
CA ILE A 199 10.03 -4.05 4.60
C ILE A 199 11.43 -4.52 4.19
N ARG A 200 12.27 -3.62 3.66
CA ARG A 200 13.68 -3.93 3.39
C ARG A 200 14.43 -4.29 4.67
N ARG A 201 14.22 -3.55 5.77
CA ARG A 201 14.87 -3.83 7.06
C ARG A 201 14.42 -5.18 7.65
N PHE A 202 13.14 -5.50 7.55
CA PHE A 202 12.59 -6.73 8.13
C PHE A 202 12.90 -7.98 7.29
N PHE A 203 12.71 -7.89 5.97
CA PHE A 203 12.68 -9.08 5.09
C PHE A 203 13.68 -8.99 3.93
N GLY A 204 14.51 -7.96 3.86
CA GLY A 204 15.48 -7.78 2.77
C GLY A 204 14.85 -7.51 1.40
N TRP A 205 13.53 -7.32 1.33
CA TRP A 205 12.81 -7.14 0.06
C TRP A 205 12.95 -5.70 -0.46
N THR A 206 13.13 -5.59 -1.78
CA THR A 206 13.06 -4.34 -2.54
C THR A 206 12.38 -4.63 -3.88
N PRO A 207 11.61 -3.68 -4.45
CA PRO A 207 11.02 -3.87 -5.78
C PRO A 207 12.12 -4.06 -6.83
N GLN A 208 11.90 -4.95 -7.79
CA GLN A 208 12.86 -5.35 -8.82
C GLN A 208 12.45 -4.93 -10.23
N TYR A 209 11.20 -4.49 -10.42
CA TYR A 209 10.69 -4.15 -11.75
C TYR A 209 10.30 -2.67 -11.83
N SER A 210 10.87 -1.98 -12.82
CA SER A 210 10.43 -0.65 -13.23
C SER A 210 9.93 -0.66 -14.68
N TRP A 211 8.93 0.18 -14.95
CA TRP A 211 8.51 0.47 -16.33
C TRP A 211 9.59 1.19 -17.15
N ARG A 212 10.55 1.84 -16.50
CA ARG A 212 11.66 2.54 -17.15
C ARG A 212 12.71 1.59 -17.73
N ASP A 213 12.72 0.34 -17.27
CA ASP A 213 13.62 -0.70 -17.73
C ASP A 213 13.00 -1.55 -18.87
N GLN A 214 11.81 -1.18 -19.36
CA GLN A 214 11.09 -1.87 -20.44
C GLN A 214 11.28 -1.20 -21.80
#